data_AF-A0A957M3A4-F1
#
_entry.id   AF-A0A957M3A4-F1
#
_cell.length_a   1.000
_cell.length_b   1.000
_cell.length_c   1.000
_cell.angle_alpha   90.00
_cell.angle_beta   90.00
_cell.angle_gamma   90.00
#
_symmetry.space_group_name_H-M   'P 1'
#
loop_
_entity.id
_entity.type
_entity.pdbx_description
1 polymer ?
#
loop_
_entity_poly.entity_id
_entity_poly.type
_entity_poly.pdbx_seq_one_letter_code
_entity_poly.pdbx_strand_id
1 'polypeptide(L)'
;ANIVPWQIVQEQLGFTLRYVPVTDHGTLDLERLPELLTERTKLFSFVHASNVVGTINPVREFVAAAHAVGAKVLIDGAQSVPHMPVDVQALDADFYAFSSHKMCGPTGFGILYGKREVLETMPPFMGGGDMIREVTMAGSKWNTVPFKFEAGTPAIAEAIGLGAAIDYLQEVGMAWVHDHE
;
A
#
# COMPACT_ATOMS: atom_id res chain seq x y z
N ALA A 1 -12.94 -2.07 3.98
CA ALA A 1 -12.69 -0.61 4.01
C ALA A 1 -11.30 -0.37 4.56
N ASN A 2 -10.45 0.39 3.85
CA ASN A 2 -9.05 0.61 4.21
C ASN A 2 -8.83 1.53 5.44
N ILE A 3 -9.89 2.17 5.95
CA ILE A 3 -9.87 3.07 7.11
C ILE A 3 -9.72 2.36 8.47
N VAL A 4 -10.21 1.13 8.59
CA VAL A 4 -10.37 0.44 9.89
C VAL A 4 -9.04 0.22 10.63
N PRO A 5 -7.93 -0.19 9.98
CA PRO A 5 -6.64 -0.29 10.66
C PRO A 5 -6.23 1.01 11.34
N TRP A 6 -6.51 2.16 10.73
CA TRP A 6 -6.17 3.45 11.31
C TRP A 6 -7.00 3.80 12.54
N GLN A 7 -8.28 3.45 12.55
CA GLN A 7 -9.15 3.65 13.72
C GLN A 7 -8.68 2.80 14.90
N ILE A 8 -8.31 1.53 14.65
CA ILE A 8 -7.77 0.65 15.69
C ILE A 8 -6.48 1.20 16.28
N VAL A 9 -5.53 1.64 15.44
CA VAL A 9 -4.26 2.20 15.94
C VAL A 9 -4.47 3.58 16.57
N GLN A 10 -5.47 4.34 16.14
CA GLN A 10 -5.87 5.59 16.79
C GLN A 10 -6.26 5.36 18.24
N GLU A 11 -7.07 4.33 18.53
CA GLU A 11 -7.46 3.97 19.90
C GLU A 11 -6.26 3.56 20.77
N GLN A 12 -5.23 2.97 20.17
CA GLN A 12 -4.03 2.51 20.88
C GLN A 12 -3.03 3.65 21.16
N LEU A 13 -2.85 4.57 20.21
CA LEU A 13 -1.78 5.57 20.25
C LEU A 13 -2.28 7.02 20.48
N GLY A 14 -3.58 7.26 20.37
CA GLY A 14 -4.20 8.56 20.66
C GLY A 14 -3.91 9.67 19.63
N PHE A 15 -3.50 9.33 18.40
CA PHE A 15 -3.36 10.34 17.34
C PHE A 15 -4.72 10.82 16.81
N THR A 16 -4.72 11.81 15.93
CA THR A 16 -5.95 12.34 15.32
C THR A 16 -6.08 11.87 13.88
N LEU A 17 -7.23 11.27 13.55
CA LEU A 17 -7.64 11.06 12.17
C LEU A 17 -8.35 12.30 11.63
N ARG A 18 -7.93 12.73 10.44
CA ARG A 18 -8.58 13.78 9.65
C ARG A 18 -8.89 13.20 8.27
N TYR A 19 -10.03 13.60 7.70
CA TYR A 19 -10.55 13.03 6.47
C TYR A 19 -10.59 14.09 5.37
N VAL A 20 -10.10 13.73 4.19
CA VAL A 20 -10.31 14.54 2.98
C VAL A 20 -11.76 14.32 2.53
N PRO A 21 -12.59 15.36 2.42
CA PRO A 21 -13.96 15.19 1.97
C PRO A 21 -14.01 14.76 0.50
N VAL A 22 -15.12 14.11 0.13
CA VAL A 22 -15.42 13.77 -1.26
C VAL A 22 -16.32 14.86 -1.82
N THR A 23 -16.00 15.34 -3.02
CA THR A 23 -16.81 16.33 -3.75
C THR A 23 -18.06 15.67 -4.32
N ASP A 24 -19.02 16.50 -4.78
CA ASP A 24 -20.22 16.01 -5.47
C ASP A 24 -19.91 15.25 -6.77
N HIS A 25 -18.68 15.35 -7.28
CA HIS A 25 -18.20 14.64 -8.46
C HIS A 25 -17.53 13.30 -8.12
N GLY A 26 -17.55 12.86 -6.86
CA GLY A 26 -16.94 11.60 -6.42
C GLY A 26 -15.41 11.64 -6.32
N THR A 27 -14.80 12.81 -6.47
CA THR A 27 -13.35 13.03 -6.32
C THR A 27 -13.01 13.48 -4.90
N LEU A 28 -11.77 13.29 -4.47
CA LEU A 28 -11.30 13.89 -3.23
C LEU A 28 -11.11 15.41 -3.40
N ASP A 29 -11.47 16.18 -2.39
CA ASP A 29 -11.39 17.64 -2.40
C ASP A 29 -9.93 18.12 -2.18
N LEU A 30 -9.26 18.43 -3.29
CA LEU A 30 -7.87 18.91 -3.30
C LEU A 30 -7.70 20.26 -2.60
N GLU A 31 -8.72 21.13 -2.64
CA GLU A 31 -8.64 22.48 -2.08
C GLU A 31 -8.51 22.44 -0.55
N ARG A 32 -8.92 21.33 0.07
CA ARG A 32 -8.82 21.09 1.51
C ARG A 32 -7.47 20.53 1.95
N LEU A 33 -6.63 20.05 1.02
CA LEU A 33 -5.35 19.45 1.40
C LEU A 33 -4.44 20.37 2.22
N PRO A 34 -4.27 21.68 1.90
CA PRO A 34 -3.43 22.57 2.71
C PRO A 34 -3.91 22.74 4.16
N GLU A 35 -5.21 22.60 4.41
CA GLU A 35 -5.80 22.68 5.76
C GLU A 35 -5.61 21.36 6.55
N LEU A 36 -5.47 20.24 5.83
CA LEU A 36 -5.42 18.88 6.37
C LEU A 36 -3.98 18.37 6.55
N LEU A 37 -3.13 18.60 5.55
CA LEU A 37 -1.72 18.24 5.51
C LEU A 37 -0.90 19.38 6.11
N THR A 38 -0.45 19.18 7.35
CA THR A 38 0.36 20.15 8.10
C THR A 38 1.61 19.45 8.60
N GLU A 39 2.55 20.18 9.19
CA GLU A 39 3.78 19.60 9.79
C GLU A 39 3.49 18.56 10.90
N ARG A 40 2.27 18.56 11.44
CA ARG A 40 1.81 17.55 12.41
C ARG A 40 1.39 16.24 11.75
N THR A 41 1.12 16.24 10.44
CA THR A 41 0.72 15.06 9.70
C THR A 41 1.91 14.09 9.59
N LYS A 42 1.70 12.83 10.01
CA LYS A 42 2.75 11.79 9.97
C LYS A 42 2.55 10.81 8.82
N LEU A 43 1.30 10.57 8.43
CA LEU A 43 0.94 9.67 7.34
C LEU A 43 -0.27 10.23 6.60
N PHE A 44 -0.25 10.15 5.28
CA PHE A 44 -1.40 10.35 4.40
C PHE A 44 -1.73 9.03 3.70
N SER A 45 -2.93 8.50 3.95
CA SER A 45 -3.41 7.26 3.31
C SER A 45 -4.59 7.58 2.40
N PHE A 46 -4.55 7.08 1.16
CA PHE A 46 -5.62 7.27 0.18
C PHE A 46 -5.68 6.13 -0.83
N VAL A 47 -6.80 6.01 -1.53
CA VAL A 47 -6.97 5.04 -2.64
C VAL A 47 -6.43 5.62 -3.95
N HIS A 48 -5.75 4.82 -4.76
CA HIS A 48 -5.38 5.22 -6.12
C HIS A 48 -6.63 5.30 -7.00
N ALA A 49 -7.47 4.26 -6.96
CA ALA A 49 -8.75 4.21 -7.65
C ALA A 49 -9.86 3.77 -6.68
N SER A 50 -11.01 4.44 -6.72
CA SER A 50 -12.15 4.12 -5.87
C SER A 50 -12.85 2.83 -6.33
N ASN A 51 -13.10 1.91 -5.40
CA ASN A 51 -13.86 0.69 -5.67
C ASN A 51 -15.39 0.91 -5.72
N VAL A 52 -15.86 2.14 -5.50
CA VAL A 52 -17.29 2.48 -5.49
C VAL A 52 -17.66 3.33 -6.70
N VAL A 53 -16.89 4.39 -6.95
CA VAL A 53 -17.20 5.39 -8.01
C VAL A 53 -16.20 5.36 -9.17
N GLY A 54 -15.18 4.49 -9.13
CA GLY A 54 -14.19 4.34 -10.20
C GLY A 54 -13.19 5.48 -10.35
N THR A 55 -13.36 6.58 -9.61
CA THR A 55 -12.48 7.75 -9.68
C THR A 55 -11.02 7.38 -9.46
N ILE A 56 -10.17 7.76 -10.43
CA ILE A 56 -8.70 7.71 -10.34
C ILE A 56 -8.22 9.04 -9.73
N ASN A 57 -7.58 8.96 -8.58
CA ASN A 57 -7.10 10.15 -7.87
C ASN A 57 -5.78 10.68 -8.48
N PRO A 58 -5.51 12.00 -8.39
CA PRO A 58 -4.25 12.59 -8.83
C PRO A 58 -3.11 12.27 -7.85
N VAL A 59 -2.65 11.01 -7.88
CA VAL A 59 -1.71 10.46 -6.88
C VAL A 59 -0.43 11.26 -6.76
N ARG A 60 0.15 11.74 -7.86
CA ARG A 60 1.40 12.50 -7.84
C ARG A 60 1.26 13.81 -7.07
N GLU A 61 0.12 14.49 -7.22
CA GLU A 61 -0.17 15.73 -6.51
C GLU A 61 -0.33 15.47 -5.00
N PHE A 62 -1.01 14.38 -4.65
CA PHE A 62 -1.17 13.94 -3.26
C PHE A 62 0.14 13.59 -2.58
N VAL A 63 0.99 12.84 -3.29
CA VAL A 63 2.31 12.45 -2.78
C VAL A 63 3.17 13.69 -2.56
N ALA A 64 3.25 14.58 -3.55
CA ALA A 64 4.00 15.82 -3.44
C ALA A 64 3.51 16.69 -2.26
N ALA A 65 2.20 16.84 -2.09
CA ALA A 65 1.62 17.62 -1.00
C ALA A 65 1.93 17.03 0.38
N ALA A 66 1.88 15.70 0.53
CA ALA A 66 2.22 15.03 1.79
C ALA A 66 3.71 15.12 2.12
N HIS A 67 4.57 14.90 1.13
CA HIS A 67 6.03 14.98 1.31
C HIS A 67 6.49 16.40 1.62
N ALA A 68 5.84 17.43 1.06
CA ALA A 68 6.13 18.83 1.36
C ALA A 68 6.01 19.18 2.85
N VAL A 69 5.16 18.45 3.60
CA VAL A 69 5.01 18.61 5.06
C VAL A 69 5.72 17.51 5.87
N GLY A 70 6.51 16.67 5.21
CA GLY A 70 7.27 15.57 5.82
C GLY A 70 6.43 14.34 6.21
N ALA A 71 5.18 14.24 5.75
CA ALA A 71 4.34 13.07 5.98
C ALA A 71 4.73 11.92 5.04
N LYS A 72 4.58 10.68 5.50
CA LYS A 72 4.69 9.48 4.65
C LYS A 72 3.39 9.22 3.90
N VAL A 73 3.45 8.47 2.80
CA VAL A 73 2.28 8.14 1.97
C VAL A 73 2.02 6.65 1.88
N LEU A 74 0.77 6.23 2.14
CA LEU A 74 0.31 4.86 1.89
C LEU A 74 -0.82 4.85 0.87
N ILE A 75 -0.58 4.21 -0.26
CA ILE A 75 -1.51 4.15 -1.37
C ILE A 75 -2.18 2.78 -1.41
N ASP A 76 -3.51 2.77 -1.36
CA ASP A 76 -4.31 1.59 -1.64
C ASP A 76 -4.52 1.47 -3.15
N GLY A 77 -3.80 0.52 -3.74
CA GLY A 77 -3.79 0.22 -5.16
C GLY A 77 -4.70 -0.93 -5.57
N ALA A 78 -5.58 -1.41 -4.70
CA ALA A 78 -6.33 -2.64 -4.94
C ALA A 78 -7.21 -2.60 -6.21
N GLN A 79 -7.65 -1.42 -6.66
CA GLN A 79 -8.43 -1.22 -7.90
C GLN A 79 -7.65 -0.53 -9.02
N SER A 80 -6.34 -0.32 -8.86
CA SER A 80 -5.52 0.31 -9.90
C SER A 80 -4.64 -0.71 -10.60
N VAL A 81 -3.92 -1.53 -9.84
CA VAL A 81 -3.01 -2.56 -10.37
C VAL A 81 -3.71 -3.52 -11.35
N PRO A 82 -4.97 -3.93 -11.16
CA PRO A 82 -5.64 -4.79 -12.14
C PRO A 82 -6.00 -4.11 -13.46
N HIS A 83 -6.09 -2.77 -13.48
CA HIS A 83 -6.82 -2.02 -14.51
C HIS A 83 -5.94 -1.00 -15.27
N MET A 84 -4.76 -0.66 -14.74
CA MET A 84 -3.87 0.30 -15.37
C MET A 84 -2.40 0.06 -15.01
N PRO A 85 -1.44 0.53 -15.86
CA PRO A 85 -0.03 0.49 -15.51
C PRO A 85 0.24 1.34 -14.26
N VAL A 86 0.99 0.78 -13.31
CA VAL A 86 1.39 1.45 -12.07
C VAL A 86 2.91 1.43 -11.94
N ASP A 87 3.51 2.62 -11.82
CA ASP A 87 4.93 2.79 -11.53
C ASP A 87 5.09 3.45 -10.16
N VAL A 88 5.40 2.65 -9.14
CA VAL A 88 5.55 3.12 -7.75
C VAL A 88 6.73 4.07 -7.56
N GLN A 89 7.75 4.02 -8.42
CA GLN A 89 8.90 4.94 -8.37
C GLN A 89 8.50 6.30 -8.96
N ALA A 90 7.82 6.30 -10.10
CA ALA A 90 7.31 7.54 -10.71
C ALA A 90 6.22 8.22 -9.86
N LEU A 91 5.48 7.45 -9.06
CA LEU A 91 4.53 7.96 -8.08
C LEU A 91 5.19 8.42 -6.78
N ASP A 92 6.46 8.07 -6.55
CA ASP A 92 7.20 8.32 -5.31
C ASP A 92 6.51 7.80 -4.02
N ALA A 93 5.77 6.68 -4.12
CA ALA A 93 5.02 6.11 -3.00
C ALA A 93 5.96 5.63 -1.87
N ASP A 94 5.66 5.93 -0.60
CA ASP A 94 6.37 5.30 0.52
C ASP A 94 5.88 3.87 0.78
N PHE A 95 4.57 3.66 0.63
CA PHE A 95 3.92 2.35 0.66
C PHE A 95 2.86 2.22 -0.43
N TYR A 96 2.71 1.01 -0.98
CA TYR A 96 1.69 0.71 -1.97
C TYR A 96 1.16 -0.72 -1.78
N ALA A 97 -0.15 -0.88 -1.59
CA ALA A 97 -0.75 -2.17 -1.27
C ALA A 97 -1.78 -2.61 -2.32
N PHE A 98 -1.80 -3.89 -2.67
CA PHE A 98 -2.82 -4.47 -3.55
C PHE A 98 -3.04 -5.97 -3.28
N SER A 99 -4.12 -6.52 -3.84
CA SER A 99 -4.53 -7.91 -3.61
C SER A 99 -4.47 -8.74 -4.89
N SER A 100 -3.91 -9.94 -4.79
CA SER A 100 -3.74 -10.88 -5.91
C SER A 100 -5.07 -11.24 -6.60
N HIS A 101 -6.11 -11.54 -5.82
CA HIS A 101 -7.41 -11.98 -6.32
C HIS A 101 -8.19 -10.95 -7.14
N LYS A 102 -7.72 -9.71 -7.21
CA LYS A 102 -8.31 -8.67 -8.07
C LYS A 102 -7.64 -8.57 -9.43
N MET A 103 -6.47 -9.19 -9.61
CA MET A 103 -5.65 -9.12 -10.82
C MET A 103 -5.43 -10.51 -11.42
N CYS A 104 -6.51 -11.28 -11.59
CA CYS A 104 -6.49 -12.65 -12.12
C CYS A 104 -5.68 -13.68 -11.28
N GLY A 105 -5.16 -13.28 -10.12
CA GLY A 105 -4.36 -14.13 -9.24
C GLY A 105 -5.19 -14.89 -8.20
N PRO A 106 -4.54 -15.74 -7.39
CA PRO A 106 -5.18 -16.53 -6.35
C PRO A 106 -5.67 -15.68 -5.16
N THR A 107 -6.65 -16.22 -4.42
CA THR A 107 -7.09 -15.73 -3.11
C THR A 107 -6.03 -15.96 -2.03
N GLY A 108 -6.10 -15.23 -0.92
CA GLY A 108 -5.21 -15.44 0.24
C GLY A 108 -3.82 -14.83 0.10
N PHE A 109 -3.53 -14.12 -1.00
CA PHE A 109 -2.24 -13.46 -1.24
C PHE A 109 -2.41 -11.99 -1.62
N GLY A 110 -1.43 -11.17 -1.25
CA GLY A 110 -1.40 -9.74 -1.53
C GLY A 110 0.02 -9.20 -1.41
N ILE A 111 0.20 -7.96 -1.84
CA ILE A 111 1.50 -7.31 -1.89
C ILE A 111 1.45 -6.02 -1.08
N LEU A 112 2.49 -5.80 -0.28
CA LEU A 112 2.86 -4.51 0.26
C LEU A 112 4.23 -4.13 -0.31
N TYR A 113 4.24 -3.18 -1.23
CA TYR A 113 5.46 -2.45 -1.55
C TYR A 113 5.74 -1.41 -0.47
N GLY A 114 7.01 -1.22 -0.15
CA GLY A 114 7.47 -0.10 0.66
C GLY A 114 8.89 0.30 0.26
N LYS A 115 9.20 1.60 0.35
CA LYS A 115 10.56 2.10 0.15
C LYS A 115 11.51 1.41 1.14
N ARG A 116 12.67 0.96 0.65
CA ARG A 116 13.61 0.14 1.44
C ARG A 116 14.00 0.84 2.74
N GLU A 117 14.36 2.11 2.67
CA GLU A 117 14.74 2.92 3.83
C GLU A 117 13.62 3.03 4.87
N VAL A 118 12.35 3.01 4.43
CA VAL A 118 11.20 3.01 5.35
C VAL A 118 11.05 1.64 5.98
N LEU A 119 11.05 0.57 5.17
CA LEU A 119 10.91 -0.81 5.65
C LEU A 119 12.03 -1.22 6.62
N GLU A 120 13.26 -0.77 6.40
CA GLU A 120 14.38 -1.07 7.30
C GLU A 120 14.17 -0.49 8.71
N THR A 121 13.54 0.69 8.83
CA THR A 121 13.26 1.32 10.13
C THR A 121 12.08 0.72 10.90
N MET A 122 11.23 -0.06 10.23
CA MET A 122 10.03 -0.63 10.85
C MET A 122 10.37 -1.86 11.69
N PRO A 123 9.71 -2.05 12.86
CA PRO A 123 9.81 -3.28 13.62
C PRO A 123 9.18 -4.45 12.84
N PRO A 124 9.54 -5.72 13.15
CA PRO A 124 8.87 -6.87 12.55
C PRO A 124 7.36 -6.86 12.86
N PHE A 125 6.57 -7.46 11.96
CA PHE A 125 5.11 -7.51 12.10
C PHE A 125 4.65 -8.73 12.88
N MET A 126 4.77 -9.92 12.29
CA MET A 126 4.52 -11.21 12.95
C MET A 126 5.85 -11.84 13.38
N GLY A 127 5.83 -12.59 14.49
CA GLY A 127 7.00 -13.35 14.96
C GLY A 127 6.84 -14.85 14.65
N GLY A 128 7.92 -15.50 14.24
CA GLY A 128 7.92 -16.93 13.89
C GLY A 128 9.19 -17.37 13.16
N GLY A 129 9.15 -18.54 12.54
CA GLY A 129 10.22 -18.97 11.63
C GLY A 129 10.39 -18.03 10.43
N ASP A 130 11.48 -18.20 9.67
CA ASP A 130 11.85 -17.46 8.44
C ASP A 130 12.18 -15.97 8.60
N MET A 131 11.42 -15.23 9.42
CA MET A 131 11.64 -13.81 9.68
C MET A 131 12.79 -13.52 10.65
N ILE A 132 13.36 -14.56 11.26
CA ILE A 132 14.44 -14.48 12.24
C ILE A 132 15.76 -14.95 11.61
N ARG A 133 16.84 -14.19 11.82
CA ARG A 133 18.20 -14.57 11.44
C ARG A 133 18.91 -15.40 12.50
N GLU A 134 18.72 -15.04 13.78
CA GLU A 134 19.33 -15.74 14.93
C GLU A 134 18.36 -15.73 16.11
N VAL A 135 18.18 -16.88 16.76
CA VAL A 135 17.36 -17.04 17.98
C VAL A 135 18.25 -17.58 19.09
N THR A 136 18.21 -16.93 20.24
CA THR A 136 18.78 -17.41 21.50
C THR A 136 17.73 -17.32 22.61
N MET A 137 17.97 -17.98 23.75
CA MET A 137 17.09 -17.85 24.92
C MET A 137 17.03 -16.41 25.49
N ALA A 138 18.03 -15.57 25.19
CA ALA A 138 18.13 -14.20 25.68
C ALA A 138 17.57 -13.16 24.70
N GLY A 139 17.31 -13.53 23.44
CA GLY A 139 16.85 -12.59 22.42
C GLY A 139 17.04 -13.11 20.99
N SER A 140 16.51 -12.36 20.04
CA SER A 140 16.53 -12.69 18.61
C SER A 140 17.02 -11.53 17.75
N LYS A 141 17.60 -11.85 16.59
CA LYS A 141 17.97 -10.88 15.55
C LYS A 141 17.14 -11.15 14.30
N TRP A 142 16.53 -10.10 13.75
CA TRP A 142 15.64 -10.22 12.61
C TRP A 142 16.38 -10.44 11.30
N ASN A 143 15.68 -11.04 10.34
CA ASN A 143 16.14 -11.16 8.96
C ASN A 143 16.10 -9.78 8.26
N THR A 144 16.65 -9.69 7.05
CA THR A 144 16.60 -8.47 6.24
C THR A 144 15.23 -8.32 5.56
N VAL A 145 14.93 -7.12 5.08
CA VAL A 145 13.77 -6.90 4.20
C VAL A 145 13.96 -7.72 2.90
N PRO A 146 12.94 -8.46 2.39
CA PRO A 146 11.54 -8.48 2.85
C PRO A 146 11.23 -9.50 3.96
N PHE A 147 12.07 -10.53 4.14
CA PHE A 147 11.82 -11.66 5.05
C PHE A 147 11.52 -11.27 6.49
N LYS A 148 12.01 -10.11 6.97
CA LYS A 148 11.64 -9.52 8.27
C LYS A 148 10.12 -9.46 8.52
N PHE A 149 9.31 -9.38 7.46
CA PHE A 149 7.85 -9.24 7.55
C PHE A 149 7.07 -10.51 7.16
N GLU A 150 7.76 -11.58 6.79
CA GLU A 150 7.17 -12.81 6.24
C GLU A 150 7.44 -13.98 7.19
N ALA A 151 6.69 -14.03 8.29
CA ALA A 151 6.88 -15.03 9.34
C ALA A 151 6.21 -16.37 8.99
N GLY A 152 6.98 -17.44 9.10
CA GLY A 152 6.54 -18.82 8.88
C GLY A 152 6.41 -19.19 7.41
N THR A 153 5.98 -20.44 7.17
CA THR A 153 5.85 -20.98 5.81
C THR A 153 4.93 -20.10 4.97
N PRO A 154 5.42 -19.57 3.83
CA PRO A 154 4.61 -18.68 3.01
C PRO A 154 3.52 -19.45 2.26
N ALA A 155 2.56 -18.70 1.71
CA ALA A 155 1.57 -19.19 0.77
C ALA A 155 2.23 -19.44 -0.62
N ILE A 156 3.00 -20.53 -0.71
CA ILE A 156 3.90 -20.83 -1.84
C ILE A 156 3.13 -20.97 -3.16
N ALA A 157 2.04 -21.74 -3.16
CA ALA A 157 1.26 -21.97 -4.38
C ALA A 157 0.61 -20.68 -4.86
N GLU A 158 0.15 -19.85 -3.92
CA GLU A 158 -0.48 -18.57 -4.21
C GLU A 158 0.54 -17.55 -4.75
N ALA A 159 1.76 -17.53 -4.21
CA ALA A 159 2.84 -16.69 -4.74
C ALA A 159 3.20 -17.08 -6.19
N ILE A 160 3.30 -18.38 -6.49
CA ILE A 160 3.53 -18.88 -7.86
C ILE A 160 2.35 -18.51 -8.76
N GLY A 161 1.12 -18.67 -8.29
CA GLY A 161 -0.08 -18.32 -9.04
C GLY A 161 -0.18 -16.82 -9.34
N LEU A 162 0.22 -15.96 -8.40
CA LEU A 162 0.33 -14.52 -8.66
C LEU A 162 1.39 -14.22 -9.72
N GLY A 163 2.53 -14.90 -9.70
CA GLY A 163 3.55 -14.78 -10.74
C GLY A 163 2.99 -15.04 -12.14
N ALA A 164 2.26 -16.15 -12.31
CA ALA A 164 1.61 -16.48 -13.57
C ALA A 164 0.54 -15.46 -13.99
N ALA A 165 -0.21 -14.91 -13.04
CA ALA A 165 -1.21 -13.87 -13.32
C ALA A 165 -0.56 -12.55 -13.76
N ILE A 166 0.60 -12.19 -13.19
CA ILE A 166 1.39 -11.04 -13.61
C ILE A 166 1.89 -11.25 -15.05
N ASP A 167 2.47 -12.41 -15.35
CA ASP A 167 2.97 -12.74 -16.70
C ASP A 167 1.84 -12.61 -17.74
N TYR A 168 0.66 -13.16 -17.43
CA TYR A 168 -0.53 -13.05 -18.29
C TYR A 168 -0.94 -11.59 -18.55
N LEU A 169 -1.04 -10.77 -17.50
CA LEU A 169 -1.42 -9.35 -17.63
C LEU A 169 -0.35 -8.54 -18.38
N GLN A 170 0.93 -8.88 -18.22
CA GLN A 170 2.02 -8.26 -18.97
C GLN A 170 1.99 -8.64 -20.44
N GLU A 171 1.65 -9.89 -20.78
CA GLU A 171 1.49 -10.36 -22.15
C GLU A 171 0.30 -9.68 -22.86
N VAL A 172 -0.83 -9.55 -22.18
CA VAL A 172 -1.99 -8.76 -22.67
C VAL A 172 -1.63 -7.28 -22.82
N GLY A 173 -0.86 -6.74 -21.87
CA GLY A 173 -0.40 -5.37 -21.84
C GLY A 173 -1.34 -4.45 -21.05
N MET A 174 -0.86 -3.90 -19.94
CA MET A 174 -1.69 -3.07 -19.04
C MET A 174 -2.23 -1.78 -19.68
N ALA A 175 -1.55 -1.22 -20.69
CA ALA A 175 -2.07 -0.08 -21.43
C ALA A 175 -3.32 -0.47 -22.24
N TRP A 176 -3.28 -1.64 -22.89
CA TRP A 176 -4.44 -2.17 -23.61
C TRP A 176 -5.59 -2.51 -22.65
N VAL A 177 -5.29 -3.09 -21.49
CA VAL A 177 -6.30 -3.34 -20.45
C VAL A 177 -7.01 -2.04 -20.06
N HIS A 178 -6.24 -0.99 -19.78
CA HIS A 178 -6.79 0.31 -19.40
C HIS A 178 -7.65 0.95 -20.48
N ASP A 179 -7.19 0.90 -21.74
CA ASP A 179 -7.90 1.51 -22.87
C ASP A 179 -9.18 0.73 -23.27
N HIS A 180 -9.33 -0.52 -22.82
CA HIS A 180 -10.48 -1.37 -23.14
C HIS A 180 -11.66 -1.25 -22.16
N GLU A 181 -11.44 -0.70 -20.96
CA GLU A 181 -12.50 -0.44 -19.97
C GLU A 181 -13.44 0.71 -20.39
#